data_AF-E3MEI9-F1
#
_entry.id   AF-E3MEI9-F1
#
_cell.length_a   1.000
_cell.length_b   1.000
_cell.length_c   1.000
_cell.angle_alpha   90.00
_cell.angle_beta   90.00
_cell.angle_gamma   90.00
#
_symmetry.space_group_name_H-M   'P 1'
#
loop_
_entity.id
_entity.type
_entity.pdbx_description
1 polymer ?
#
loop_
_entity_poly.entity_id
_entity_poly.type
_entity_poly.pdbx_seq_one_letter_code
_entity_poly.pdbx_strand_id
1 'polypeptide(L)'
;MTWTPLGLLLLLCIQNAILTPFPAARRVARYAASQELLDLINFQRKQLAEVGQIADMYEMTWSDDFEKKASQLSCENLRSPGANYMTAVLYDKATQSRINSGTQKEQEQASIETGTIAFGFPPQFKIGCTDLQTPCPIVGTASSIVSVCLIGPSSNWSLDKVNHGAPGSQCSYGKTDNGLCRAPM
;
A
#
# COMPACT_ATOMS: atom_id res chain seq x y z
N MET A 1 49.80 52.60 4.86
CA MET A 1 48.49 52.89 4.25
C MET A 1 48.07 51.62 3.51
N THR A 2 46.99 50.90 3.81
CA THR A 2 45.82 51.17 4.65
C THR A 2 44.97 49.86 4.70
N TRP A 3 44.50 49.50 5.91
CA TRP A 3 43.25 48.78 6.29
C TRP A 3 42.98 47.28 5.98
N THR A 4 43.27 46.46 7.01
CA THR A 4 42.50 45.41 7.74
C THR A 4 41.74 44.20 7.11
N PRO A 5 41.73 43.04 7.84
CA PRO A 5 41.22 41.71 7.47
C PRO A 5 39.89 41.33 8.16
N LEU A 6 39.23 40.24 7.71
CA LEU A 6 38.25 39.38 8.41
C LEU A 6 37.78 38.33 7.38
N GLY A 7 37.68 37.02 7.62
CA GLY A 7 37.73 36.29 8.86
C GLY A 7 38.03 34.81 8.61
N LEU A 8 38.74 34.28 9.59
CA LEU A 8 38.90 32.90 10.02
C LEU A 8 37.54 32.15 10.11
N LEU A 9 37.62 30.81 10.18
CA LEU A 9 36.60 29.79 10.50
C LEU A 9 35.90 29.15 9.28
N LEU A 10 35.89 27.82 9.05
CA LEU A 10 36.07 26.68 9.95
C LEU A 10 36.63 25.46 9.19
N LEU A 11 37.75 24.95 9.70
CA LEU A 11 38.01 23.52 9.77
C LEU A 11 37.22 22.96 10.97
N LEU A 12 36.68 21.73 10.80
CA LEU A 12 36.18 20.79 11.81
C LEU A 12 34.76 21.01 12.38
N CYS A 13 33.83 20.17 11.93
CA CYS A 13 32.86 19.43 12.76
C CYS A 13 32.78 18.02 12.16
N ILE A 14 33.69 17.11 12.54
CA ILE A 14 33.53 16.12 13.63
C ILE A 14 32.57 14.98 13.24
N GLN A 15 33.14 13.78 13.25
CA GLN A 15 32.47 12.49 13.34
C GLN A 15 31.48 12.49 14.50
N ASN A 16 30.18 12.36 14.18
CA ASN A 16 29.14 11.65 14.92
C ASN A 16 27.78 12.20 14.50
N ALA A 17 27.34 11.86 13.29
CA ALA A 17 25.92 11.84 13.02
C ALA A 17 25.46 10.40 13.25
N ILE A 18 24.75 10.17 14.36
CA ILE A 18 23.73 9.13 14.39
C ILE A 18 22.80 9.51 13.23
N LEU A 19 22.98 8.86 12.08
CA LEU A 19 22.26 9.18 10.85
C LEU A 19 20.80 8.75 11.03
N THR A 20 20.00 9.57 11.70
CA THR A 20 18.59 9.61 11.37
C THR A 20 18.51 10.27 10.00
N PRO A 21 18.04 9.57 8.95
CA PRO A 21 17.99 10.14 7.61
C PRO A 21 17.18 11.43 7.63
N PHE A 22 17.69 12.47 6.97
CA PHE A 22 17.00 13.76 6.85
C PHE A 22 15.53 13.55 6.42
N PRO A 23 14.57 14.36 6.91
CA PRO A 23 13.16 14.21 6.58
C PRO A 23 12.85 14.19 5.08
N ALA A 24 13.68 14.86 4.27
CA ALA A 24 13.59 14.84 2.81
C ALA A 24 13.99 13.48 2.21
N ALA A 25 15.15 12.93 2.61
CA ALA A 25 15.60 11.61 2.15
C ALA A 25 14.63 10.50 2.55
N ARG A 26 14.07 10.57 3.77
CA ARG A 26 13.04 9.63 4.23
C ARG A 26 11.74 9.73 3.41
N ARG A 27 11.34 10.93 2.99
CA ARG A 27 10.18 11.13 2.10
C ARG A 27 10.42 10.58 0.71
N VAL A 28 11.59 10.82 0.12
CA VAL A 28 11.95 10.27 -1.20
C VAL A 28 11.92 8.74 -1.19
N ALA A 29 12.51 8.11 -0.16
CA ALA A 29 12.51 6.66 -0.03
C ALA A 29 11.10 6.08 0.14
N ARG A 30 10.23 6.73 0.93
CA ARG A 30 8.83 6.32 1.07
C ARG A 30 8.07 6.43 -0.25
N TYR A 31 8.21 7.55 -0.95
CA TYR A 31 7.56 7.74 -2.24
C TYR A 31 7.97 6.65 -3.24
N ALA A 32 9.26 6.33 -3.34
CA ALA A 32 9.74 5.26 -4.19
C ALA A 32 9.10 3.90 -3.83
N ALA A 33 9.07 3.54 -2.54
CA ALA A 33 8.43 2.31 -2.08
C ALA A 33 6.92 2.27 -2.38
N SER A 34 6.21 3.40 -2.20
CA SER A 34 4.79 3.52 -2.55
C SER A 34 4.55 3.33 -4.05
N GLN A 35 5.42 3.87 -4.91
CA GLN A 35 5.33 3.68 -6.36
C GLN A 35 5.59 2.22 -6.75
N GLU A 36 6.62 1.58 -6.21
CA GLU A 36 6.90 0.16 -6.48
C GLU A 36 5.72 -0.74 -6.10
N LEU A 37 5.07 -0.47 -4.96
CA LEU A 37 3.88 -1.20 -4.54
C LEU A 37 2.69 -0.96 -5.50
N LEU A 38 2.47 0.29 -5.91
CA LEU A 38 1.41 0.62 -6.86
C LEU A 38 1.61 -0.05 -8.22
N ASP A 39 2.83 -0.04 -8.74
CA ASP A 39 3.18 -0.68 -10.01
C ASP A 39 2.89 -2.18 -9.95
N LEU A 40 3.27 -2.85 -8.86
CA LEU A 40 2.98 -4.26 -8.66
C LEU A 40 1.47 -4.53 -8.60
N ILE A 41 0.73 -3.75 -7.79
CA ILE A 41 -0.71 -3.92 -7.63
C ILE A 41 -1.42 -3.69 -8.97
N ASN A 42 -1.08 -2.61 -9.69
CA ASN A 42 -1.72 -2.29 -10.97
C ASN A 42 -1.38 -3.32 -12.06
N PHE A 43 -0.16 -3.85 -12.07
CA PHE A 43 0.22 -4.97 -12.92
C PHE A 43 -0.62 -6.22 -12.64
N GLN A 44 -0.84 -6.56 -11.37
CA GLN A 44 -1.69 -7.69 -10.97
C GLN A 44 -3.17 -7.45 -11.29
N ARG A 45 -3.68 -6.24 -11.04
CA ARG A 45 -5.06 -5.85 -11.37
C ARG A 45 -5.34 -5.95 -12.86
N LYS A 46 -4.38 -5.55 -13.70
CA LYS A 46 -4.47 -5.71 -15.16
C LYS A 46 -4.57 -7.19 -15.55
N GLN A 47 -3.67 -8.04 -15.05
CA GLN A 47 -3.73 -9.48 -15.33
C GLN A 47 -5.04 -10.11 -14.85
N LEU A 48 -5.51 -9.72 -13.65
CA LEU A 48 -6.78 -10.18 -13.11
C LEU A 48 -7.96 -9.75 -13.99
N ALA A 49 -7.94 -8.53 -14.53
CA ALA A 49 -8.97 -8.07 -15.44
C ALA A 49 -8.97 -8.86 -16.75
N GLU A 50 -7.80 -9.16 -17.31
CA GLU A 50 -7.64 -9.95 -18.53
C GLU A 50 -8.10 -11.40 -18.34
N VAL A 51 -7.66 -12.06 -17.26
CA VAL A 51 -8.01 -13.47 -16.98
C VAL A 51 -9.47 -13.60 -16.54
N GLY A 52 -9.92 -12.72 -15.64
CA GLY A 52 -11.27 -12.75 -15.07
C GLY A 52 -12.34 -12.10 -15.94
N GLN A 53 -11.95 -11.54 -17.09
CA GLN A 53 -12.83 -10.74 -17.95
C GLN A 53 -13.59 -9.70 -17.14
N ILE A 54 -12.87 -8.79 -16.49
CA ILE A 54 -13.44 -7.75 -15.63
C ILE A 54 -13.49 -6.43 -16.40
N ALA A 55 -14.69 -5.91 -16.58
CA ALA A 55 -14.94 -4.80 -17.50
C ALA A 55 -14.54 -3.42 -16.94
N ASP A 56 -14.48 -3.27 -15.62
CA ASP A 56 -14.36 -1.99 -14.92
C ASP A 56 -13.29 -1.97 -13.80
N MET A 57 -12.20 -2.72 -13.97
CA MET A 57 -11.07 -2.72 -13.04
C MET A 57 -10.38 -1.34 -12.99
N TYR A 58 -10.51 -0.62 -11.88
CA TYR A 58 -9.86 0.69 -11.72
C TYR A 58 -8.34 0.58 -11.52
N GLU A 59 -7.61 1.61 -11.94
CA GLU A 59 -6.22 1.80 -11.53
C GLU A 59 -6.16 2.23 -10.05
N MET A 60 -5.26 1.61 -9.29
CA MET A 60 -4.97 1.96 -7.90
C MET A 60 -4.06 3.19 -7.86
N THR A 61 -4.37 4.12 -6.96
CA THR A 61 -3.58 5.34 -6.73
C THR A 61 -3.25 5.51 -5.24
N TRP A 62 -2.14 6.20 -4.93
CA TRP A 62 -1.75 6.46 -3.54
C TRP A 62 -2.66 7.54 -2.91
N SER A 63 -2.98 7.36 -1.63
CA SER A 63 -3.75 8.29 -0.82
C SER A 63 -3.00 8.60 0.47
N ASP A 64 -2.44 9.81 0.56
CA ASP A 64 -1.76 10.31 1.76
C ASP A 64 -2.70 10.33 2.98
N ASP A 65 -4.00 10.56 2.76
CA ASP A 65 -5.01 10.51 3.83
C ASP A 65 -5.17 9.08 4.38
N PHE A 66 -5.12 8.08 3.50
CA PHE A 66 -5.17 6.68 3.90
C PHE A 66 -3.88 6.25 4.59
N GLU A 67 -2.70 6.65 4.10
CA GLU A 67 -1.42 6.41 4.77
C GLU A 67 -1.41 7.02 6.17
N LYS A 68 -1.78 8.31 6.27
CA LYS A 68 -1.85 9.01 7.55
C LYS A 68 -2.83 8.34 8.51
N LYS A 69 -4.01 7.94 8.02
CA LYS A 69 -4.99 7.23 8.84
C LYS A 69 -4.51 5.85 9.26
N ALA A 70 -3.84 5.11 8.37
CA ALA A 70 -3.23 3.82 8.67
C ALA A 70 -2.22 3.97 9.81
N SER A 71 -1.41 5.05 9.81
CA SER A 71 -0.39 5.33 10.85
C SER A 71 -0.95 5.57 12.24
N GLN A 72 -2.26 5.76 12.37
CA GLN A 72 -2.96 6.02 13.62
C GLN A 72 -3.67 4.78 14.17
N LEU A 73 -3.64 3.65 13.44
CA LEU A 73 -4.25 2.40 13.87
C LEU A 73 -3.41 1.71 14.95
N SER A 74 -4.09 1.04 15.86
CA SER A 74 -3.51 0.20 16.91
C SER A 74 -3.66 -1.28 16.56
N CYS A 75 -3.00 -2.15 17.33
CA CYS A 75 -3.15 -3.60 17.17
C CYS A 75 -4.59 -4.10 17.36
N GLU A 76 -5.42 -3.34 18.07
CA GLU A 76 -6.81 -3.69 18.37
C GLU A 76 -7.75 -3.40 17.18
N ASN A 77 -7.44 -2.42 16.34
CA ASN A 77 -8.34 -1.94 15.28
C ASN A 77 -7.77 -2.08 13.85
N LEU A 78 -6.56 -2.60 13.68
CA LEU A 78 -5.91 -2.74 12.36
C LEU A 78 -6.64 -3.66 11.37
N ARG A 79 -7.56 -4.51 11.84
CA ARG A 79 -8.43 -5.37 11.00
C ARG A 79 -9.84 -4.81 10.79
N SER A 80 -10.13 -3.65 11.37
CA SER A 80 -11.48 -3.10 11.35
C SER A 80 -11.65 -2.19 10.12
N PRO A 81 -12.53 -2.53 9.16
CA PRO A 81 -12.82 -1.63 8.05
C PRO A 81 -13.48 -0.35 8.54
N GLY A 82 -13.35 0.73 7.76
CA GLY A 82 -14.07 1.98 7.99
C GLY A 82 -15.25 2.14 7.04
N ALA A 83 -15.89 3.31 7.09
CA ALA A 83 -17.04 3.61 6.24
C ALA A 83 -16.70 3.61 4.73
N ASN A 84 -15.46 3.93 4.38
CA ASN A 84 -15.00 4.15 3.01
C ASN A 84 -13.67 3.45 2.68
N TYR A 85 -13.31 2.42 3.44
CA TYR A 85 -12.13 1.60 3.17
C TYR A 85 -12.21 0.23 3.85
N MET A 86 -11.59 -0.75 3.22
CA MET A 86 -11.17 -2.01 3.81
C MET A 86 -9.76 -1.88 4.39
N THR A 87 -9.44 -2.73 5.37
CA THR A 87 -8.08 -2.89 5.90
C THR A 87 -7.43 -4.12 5.31
N ALA A 88 -6.17 -4.02 4.88
CA ALA A 88 -5.33 -5.16 4.55
C ALA A 88 -4.11 -5.18 5.47
N VAL A 89 -3.88 -6.30 6.15
CA VAL A 89 -2.73 -6.48 7.05
C VAL A 89 -1.65 -7.31 6.37
N LEU A 90 -0.39 -6.90 6.52
CA LEU A 90 0.76 -7.60 5.96
C LEU A 90 1.59 -8.20 7.09
N TYR A 91 1.89 -9.50 6.96
CA TYR A 91 2.68 -10.22 7.94
C TYR A 91 4.19 -10.06 7.68
N ASP A 92 4.98 -10.42 8.68
CA ASP A 92 6.41 -10.58 8.54
C ASP A 92 6.77 -11.55 7.39
N LYS A 93 7.99 -11.40 6.85
CA LYS A 93 8.43 -12.15 5.66
C LYS A 93 8.36 -13.66 5.83
N ALA A 94 8.67 -14.18 7.02
CA ALA A 94 8.65 -15.62 7.26
C ALA A 94 7.21 -16.15 7.23
N THR A 95 6.28 -15.42 7.84
CA THR A 95 4.85 -15.72 7.80
C THR A 95 4.28 -15.61 6.39
N GLN A 96 4.60 -14.54 5.65
CA GLN A 96 4.17 -14.39 4.27
C GLN A 96 4.71 -15.52 3.37
N SER A 97 5.97 -15.93 3.56
CA SER A 97 6.56 -17.05 2.82
C SER A 97 5.82 -18.37 3.07
N ARG A 98 5.37 -18.63 4.30
CA ARG A 98 4.56 -19.82 4.62
C ARG A 98 3.20 -19.78 3.93
N ILE A 99 2.53 -18.62 3.94
CA ILE A 99 1.26 -18.43 3.23
C ILE A 99 1.44 -18.69 1.73
N ASN A 100 2.48 -18.11 1.13
CA ASN A 100 2.76 -18.26 -0.30
C ASN A 100 3.13 -19.70 -0.70
N SER A 101 3.55 -20.53 0.25
CA SER A 101 3.87 -21.95 0.02
C SER A 101 2.65 -22.87 0.15
N GLY A 102 1.51 -22.33 0.62
CA GLY A 102 0.26 -23.07 0.73
C GLY A 102 -0.39 -23.32 -0.64
N THR A 103 -1.44 -24.13 -0.65
CA THR A 103 -2.30 -24.36 -1.80
C THR A 103 -3.01 -23.08 -2.23
N GLN A 104 -3.52 -23.03 -3.45
CA GLN A 104 -4.30 -21.88 -3.95
C GLN A 104 -5.49 -21.55 -3.03
N LYS A 105 -6.19 -22.56 -2.52
CA LYS A 105 -7.33 -22.38 -1.61
C LYS A 105 -6.89 -21.76 -0.28
N GLU A 106 -5.74 -22.18 0.26
CA GLU A 106 -5.20 -21.61 1.50
C GLU A 106 -4.73 -20.17 1.29
N GLN A 107 -4.14 -19.86 0.13
CA GLN A 107 -3.76 -18.50 -0.24
C GLN A 107 -4.98 -17.60 -0.40
N GLU A 108 -6.03 -18.08 -1.06
CA GLU A 108 -7.29 -17.36 -1.21
C GLU A 108 -7.93 -17.08 0.15
N GLN A 109 -8.04 -18.09 1.01
CA GLN A 109 -8.55 -17.94 2.36
C GLN A 109 -7.73 -16.93 3.17
N ALA A 110 -6.40 -17.02 3.11
CA ALA A 110 -5.51 -16.06 3.75
C ALA A 110 -5.72 -14.65 3.20
N SER A 111 -6.00 -14.49 1.90
CA SER A 111 -6.26 -13.18 1.29
C SER A 111 -7.55 -12.53 1.82
N ILE A 112 -8.57 -13.35 2.11
CA ILE A 112 -9.83 -12.91 2.70
C ILE A 112 -9.60 -12.52 4.17
N GLU A 113 -8.94 -13.37 4.95
CA GLU A 113 -8.68 -13.16 6.38
C GLU A 113 -7.77 -11.95 6.65
N THR A 114 -6.80 -11.73 5.77
CA THR A 114 -5.90 -10.57 5.86
C THR A 114 -6.50 -9.31 5.27
N GLY A 115 -7.58 -9.41 4.50
CA GLY A 115 -8.17 -8.32 3.72
C GLY A 115 -7.37 -7.94 2.47
N THR A 116 -6.28 -8.64 2.15
CA THR A 116 -5.47 -8.38 0.94
C THR A 116 -6.21 -8.68 -0.36
N ILE A 117 -7.33 -9.41 -0.31
CA ILE A 117 -8.27 -9.54 -1.44
C ILE A 117 -8.72 -8.16 -1.99
N ALA A 118 -8.72 -7.12 -1.16
CA ALA A 118 -9.08 -5.76 -1.57
C ALA A 118 -8.11 -5.17 -2.62
N PHE A 119 -6.87 -5.64 -2.73
CA PHE A 119 -5.93 -5.20 -3.78
C PHE A 119 -6.43 -5.54 -5.18
N GLY A 120 -7.09 -6.69 -5.33
CA GLY A 120 -7.67 -7.15 -6.59
C GLY A 120 -9.14 -6.77 -6.79
N PHE A 121 -9.79 -6.16 -5.79
CA PHE A 121 -11.21 -5.87 -5.86
C PHE A 121 -11.47 -4.71 -6.84
N PRO A 122 -12.25 -4.90 -7.93
CA PRO A 122 -12.32 -3.93 -9.02
C PRO A 122 -12.73 -2.52 -8.62
N PRO A 123 -13.76 -2.32 -7.77
CA PRO A 123 -14.20 -0.98 -7.37
C PRO A 123 -13.20 -0.19 -6.52
N GLN A 124 -12.12 -0.80 -6.03
CA GLN A 124 -11.10 -0.10 -5.25
C GLN A 124 -10.13 0.66 -6.17
N PHE A 125 -9.76 1.88 -5.80
CA PHE A 125 -8.86 2.72 -6.59
C PHE A 125 -7.97 3.66 -5.76
N LYS A 126 -8.08 3.62 -4.42
CA LYS A 126 -7.21 4.36 -3.49
C LYS A 126 -6.59 3.40 -2.50
N ILE A 127 -5.29 3.53 -2.27
CA ILE A 127 -4.54 2.80 -1.25
C ILE A 127 -3.63 3.75 -0.47
N GLY A 128 -3.49 3.52 0.83
CA GLY A 128 -2.40 4.10 1.61
C GLY A 128 -1.96 3.12 2.68
N CYS A 129 -0.65 2.90 2.79
CA CYS A 129 -0.07 1.91 3.71
C CYS A 129 0.93 2.54 4.65
N THR A 130 1.10 1.93 5.82
CA THR A 130 2.16 2.28 6.76
C THR A 130 2.78 1.02 7.34
N ASP A 131 4.09 1.05 7.53
CA ASP A 131 4.74 0.11 8.43
C ASP A 131 4.39 0.48 9.88
N LEU A 132 4.18 -0.54 10.70
CA LEU A 132 3.93 -0.38 12.12
C LEU A 132 5.24 -0.10 12.84
N GLN A 133 5.27 0.94 13.67
CA GLN A 133 6.46 1.25 14.48
C GLN A 133 6.83 0.09 15.41
N THR A 134 5.81 -0.58 15.96
CA THR A 134 5.95 -1.80 16.73
C THR A 134 5.06 -2.86 16.07
N PRO A 135 5.63 -3.98 15.58
CA PRO A 135 4.83 -5.07 15.02
C PRO A 135 3.78 -5.57 16.01
N CYS A 136 2.60 -5.92 15.49
CA CYS A 136 1.51 -6.47 16.30
C CYS A 136 1.64 -8.00 16.33
N PRO A 137 1.99 -8.61 17.48
CA PRO A 137 2.11 -10.06 17.59
C PRO A 137 0.76 -10.74 17.48
N ILE A 138 0.73 -11.92 16.85
CA ILE A 138 -0.46 -12.77 16.83
C ILE A 138 -0.35 -13.78 17.96
N VAL A 139 -1.25 -13.66 18.95
CA VAL A 139 -1.28 -14.50 20.15
C VAL A 139 -1.28 -15.99 19.77
N GLY A 140 -0.40 -16.76 20.40
CA GLY A 140 -0.27 -18.20 20.15
C GLY A 140 0.56 -18.58 18.93
N THR A 141 1.23 -17.62 18.27
CA THR A 141 2.08 -17.89 17.10
C THR A 141 3.40 -17.12 17.14
N ALA A 142 4.36 -17.49 16.30
CA ALA A 142 5.59 -16.71 16.05
C ALA A 142 5.40 -15.60 15.00
N SER A 143 4.17 -15.37 14.54
CA SER A 143 3.85 -14.43 13.46
C SER A 143 3.55 -13.03 14.00
N SER A 144 3.89 -12.01 13.23
CA SER A 144 3.53 -10.62 13.54
C SER A 144 3.02 -9.89 12.31
N ILE A 145 2.09 -8.96 12.53
CA ILE A 145 1.68 -7.98 11.52
C ILE A 145 2.70 -6.85 11.57
N VAL A 146 3.26 -6.49 10.42
CA VAL A 146 4.32 -5.48 10.31
C VAL A 146 3.87 -4.24 9.57
N SER A 147 2.79 -4.32 8.79
CA SER A 147 2.28 -3.21 7.99
C SER A 147 0.77 -3.34 7.79
N VAL A 148 0.10 -2.21 7.57
CA VAL A 148 -1.34 -2.14 7.29
C VAL A 148 -1.62 -1.16 6.17
N CYS A 149 -2.52 -1.52 5.28
CA CYS A 149 -3.02 -0.70 4.18
C CYS A 149 -4.51 -0.43 4.34
N LEU A 150 -4.94 0.79 4.03
CA LEU A 150 -6.36 1.13 3.83
C LEU A 150 -6.62 1.20 2.34
N ILE A 151 -7.69 0.54 1.89
CA ILE A 151 -8.01 0.37 0.47
C ILE A 151 -9.47 0.73 0.26
N GLY A 152 -9.74 1.70 -0.59
CA GLY A 152 -11.06 2.30 -0.74
C GLY A 152 -11.42 2.62 -2.19
N PRO A 153 -12.69 3.01 -2.42
CA PRO A 153 -13.65 3.51 -1.43
C PRO A 153 -14.58 2.46 -0.81
N SER A 154 -14.57 1.21 -1.26
CA SER A 154 -15.49 0.19 -0.73
C SER A 154 -15.03 -0.28 0.65
N SER A 155 -15.98 -0.45 1.58
CA SER A 155 -15.74 -0.96 2.93
C SER A 155 -15.87 -2.49 3.05
N ASN A 156 -16.34 -3.15 2.00
CA ASN A 156 -16.45 -4.59 1.91
C ASN A 156 -16.17 -5.08 0.49
N TRP A 157 -15.89 -6.37 0.37
CA TRP A 157 -15.79 -7.07 -0.91
C TRP A 157 -16.99 -8.00 -1.09
N SER A 158 -17.37 -8.23 -2.34
CA SER A 158 -18.31 -9.29 -2.73
C SER A 158 -18.06 -9.66 -4.19
N LEU A 159 -18.14 -10.95 -4.51
CA LEU A 159 -18.04 -11.43 -5.89
C LEU A 159 -19.17 -10.88 -6.77
N ASP A 160 -20.37 -10.65 -6.21
CA ASP A 160 -21.51 -10.10 -6.95
C ASP A 160 -21.28 -8.66 -7.44
N LYS A 161 -20.25 -7.99 -6.89
CA LYS A 161 -19.83 -6.64 -7.30
C LYS A 161 -18.77 -6.65 -8.40
N VAL A 162 -18.36 -7.83 -8.88
CA VAL A 162 -17.44 -7.95 -10.01
C VAL A 162 -18.24 -7.89 -11.30
N ASN A 163 -17.98 -6.85 -12.09
CA ASN A 163 -18.65 -6.65 -13.36
C ASN A 163 -17.85 -7.30 -14.49
N HIS A 164 -18.45 -8.31 -15.13
CA HIS A 164 -17.77 -9.07 -16.18
C HIS A 164 -17.96 -8.45 -17.57
N GLY A 165 -16.95 -8.59 -18.41
CA GLY A 165 -16.90 -8.14 -19.78
C GLY A 165 -15.48 -7.88 -20.25
N ALA A 166 -15.33 -7.43 -21.51
CA ALA A 166 -14.00 -7.15 -22.05
C ALA A 166 -13.28 -6.08 -21.20
N PRO A 167 -11.98 -6.25 -20.87
CA PRO A 167 -11.26 -5.31 -20.02
C PRO A 167 -11.37 -3.84 -20.46
N GLY A 168 -11.79 -3.02 -19.51
CA GLY A 168 -12.02 -1.59 -19.68
C GLY A 168 -13.21 -1.21 -20.57
N SER A 169 -14.03 -2.16 -21.03
CA SER A 169 -15.22 -1.86 -21.84
C SER A 169 -16.28 -1.05 -21.09
N GLN A 170 -16.25 -1.06 -19.75
CA GLN A 170 -17.21 -0.38 -18.89
C GLN A 170 -16.56 0.67 -17.97
N CYS A 171 -15.44 1.26 -18.38
CA CYS A 171 -14.83 2.35 -17.61
C CYS A 171 -15.66 3.63 -17.68
N SER A 172 -16.32 4.00 -16.59
CA SER A 172 -17.15 5.22 -16.50
C SER A 172 -16.39 6.53 -16.75
N TYR A 173 -15.09 6.58 -16.42
CA TYR A 173 -14.24 7.77 -16.58
C TYR A 173 -13.15 7.57 -17.63
N GLY A 174 -13.32 6.59 -18.53
CA GLY A 174 -12.33 6.23 -19.54
C GLY A 174 -11.14 5.43 -19.00
N LYS A 175 -10.21 5.11 -19.89
CA LYS A 175 -9.06 4.24 -19.63
C LYS A 175 -7.80 5.03 -19.32
N THR A 176 -6.93 4.44 -18.53
CA THR A 176 -5.51 4.82 -18.39
C THR A 176 -4.68 4.17 -19.51
N ASP A 177 -3.41 4.54 -19.61
CA ASP A 177 -2.50 4.02 -20.65
C ASP A 177 -2.25 2.51 -20.53
N ASN A 178 -2.39 1.94 -19.32
CA ASN A 178 -2.25 0.50 -19.08
C ASN A 178 -3.54 -0.30 -19.35
N GLY A 179 -4.64 0.38 -19.70
CA GLY A 179 -5.94 -0.22 -20.04
C GLY A 179 -6.91 -0.39 -18.87
N LEU A 180 -6.50 -0.05 -17.64
CA LEU A 180 -7.37 -0.01 -16.46
C LEU A 180 -8.29 1.23 -16.50
N CYS A 181 -9.30 1.26 -15.64
CA CYS A 181 -10.23 2.39 -15.56
C CYS A 181 -9.68 3.53 -14.70
N ARG A 182 -9.88 4.77 -15.15
CA ARG A 182 -9.59 5.96 -14.35
C ARG A 182 -10.60 6.10 -13.23
N ALA A 183 -10.12 6.43 -12.03
CA ALA A 183 -10.98 6.74 -10.90
C ALA A 183 -11.84 8.00 -11.14
N PRO A 184 -13.00 8.13 -10.48
CA PRO A 184 -13.69 9.42 -10.36
C PRO A 184 -12.76 10.44 -9.67
N MET A 185 -12.71 11.66 -10.23
CA MET A 185 -11.97 12.79 -9.65
C MET A 185 -12.61 13.28 -8.35
#